data_AF-A0A1P8MY76-F1
#
_entry.id   AF-A0A1P8MY76-F1
#
_cell.length_a   1.000
_cell.length_b   1.000
_cell.length_c   1.000
_cell.angle_alpha   90.00
_cell.angle_beta   90.00
_cell.angle_gamma   90.00
#
_symmetry.space_group_name_H-M   'P 1'
#
loop_
_entity.id
_entity.type
_entity.pdbx_description
1 polymer ?
#
loop_
_entity_poly.entity_id
_entity_poly.type
_entity_poly.pdbx_seq_one_letter_code
_entity_poly.pdbx_strand_id
1 'polypeptide(L)'
;MTAMNRLGDVTDVLGQQSGATGIAARVELLRAVDMIRSHCARATLYCAAGMLFDDPEDHKKCIEGIQRAMPGAHSGVRLLAGTQPERGIDPEALSWLRHTVSDLPESVDAMRRFVAEVTDVARQFEQGTCDAGHLRELTRFAATEFNAHFAKLVNRLSAELHGDRVARRATATQTGADARTALHEISEISQNVGLIAINASIEAAHVGEQGRGFAIIATEIRELSEKIEQANARVQTQVDALIRQVIDD
;
A
#
# COMPACT_ATOMS: atom_id res chain seq x y z
N MET A 1 19.02 13.94 25.67
CA MET A 1 18.89 12.47 25.51
C MET A 1 17.43 11.97 25.46
N THR A 2 16.45 12.83 25.14
CA THR A 2 15.00 12.52 25.29
C THR A 2 14.28 12.23 23.96
N ALA A 3 14.94 12.44 22.82
CA ALA A 3 14.36 12.21 21.48
C ALA A 3 14.58 10.77 20.94
N MET A 4 15.49 9.98 21.53
CA MET A 4 15.81 8.62 21.06
C MET A 4 14.84 7.54 21.56
N ASN A 5 13.74 7.87 22.27
CA ASN A 5 12.96 6.88 23.01
C ASN A 5 11.54 6.58 22.45
N ARG A 6 11.21 7.04 21.23
CA ARG A 6 9.88 6.81 20.60
C ARG A 6 9.98 6.35 19.13
N LEU A 7 10.68 5.25 18.89
CA LEU A 7 10.30 4.40 17.77
C LEU A 7 9.45 3.31 18.40
N GLY A 8 8.18 3.25 18.01
CA GLY A 8 7.29 2.13 18.39
C GLY A 8 7.88 0.82 17.89
N ASP A 9 7.43 -0.31 18.41
CA ASP A 9 7.78 -1.59 17.82
C ASP A 9 7.23 -1.65 16.38
N VAL A 10 7.92 -2.35 15.49
CA VAL A 10 7.36 -2.72 14.17
C VAL A 10 6.02 -3.44 14.37
N THR A 11 5.89 -4.21 15.45
CA THR A 11 4.62 -4.85 15.83
C THR A 11 3.55 -3.85 16.30
N ASP A 12 3.92 -2.70 16.88
CA ASP A 12 2.97 -1.64 17.25
C ASP A 12 2.39 -0.96 16.01
N VAL A 13 3.22 -0.67 15.01
CA VAL A 13 2.77 -0.07 13.74
C VAL A 13 1.84 -1.02 12.98
N LEU A 14 2.16 -2.31 12.97
CA LEU A 14 1.32 -3.34 12.37
C LEU A 14 0.05 -3.61 13.20
N GLY A 15 0.14 -3.54 14.53
CA GLY A 15 -0.97 -3.79 15.46
C GLY A 15 -2.00 -2.66 15.53
N GLN A 16 -1.58 -1.40 15.33
CA GLN A 16 -2.50 -0.25 15.26
C GLN A 16 -3.40 -0.25 14.00
N GLN A 17 -3.18 -1.18 13.08
CA GLN A 17 -3.80 -1.20 11.75
C GLN A 17 -4.61 -2.47 11.47
N SER A 18 -5.12 -3.14 12.52
CA SER A 18 -6.06 -4.26 12.39
C SER A 18 -7.33 -3.83 11.63
N GLY A 19 -7.28 -3.85 10.29
CA GLY A 19 -8.35 -3.41 9.38
C GLY A 19 -7.91 -2.71 8.09
N ALA A 20 -6.65 -2.31 7.91
CA ALA A 20 -6.19 -1.72 6.65
C ALA A 20 -6.12 -2.79 5.53
N THR A 21 -6.58 -2.46 4.31
CA THR A 21 -6.58 -3.37 3.15
C THR A 21 -5.99 -2.71 1.90
N GLY A 22 -5.56 -3.52 0.93
CA GLY A 22 -5.09 -3.04 -0.37
C GLY A 22 -3.87 -2.09 -0.28
N ILE A 23 -3.92 -0.93 -0.95
CA ILE A 23 -2.79 0.00 -1.03
C ILE A 23 -2.40 0.55 0.34
N ALA A 24 -3.38 0.87 1.20
CA ALA A 24 -3.12 1.37 2.54
C ALA A 24 -2.28 0.39 3.35
N ALA A 25 -2.64 -0.89 3.33
CA ALA A 25 -1.87 -1.94 4.00
C ALA A 25 -0.43 -2.05 3.46
N ARG A 26 -0.23 -1.90 2.15
CA ARG A 26 1.11 -1.94 1.54
C ARG A 26 1.97 -0.71 1.91
N VAL A 27 1.36 0.47 2.02
CA VAL A 27 2.05 1.68 2.50
C VAL A 27 2.51 1.51 3.95
N GLU A 28 1.68 0.89 4.80
CA GLU A 28 2.07 0.59 6.18
C GLU A 28 3.18 -0.45 6.24
N LEU A 29 3.16 -1.48 5.38
CA LEU A 29 4.29 -2.42 5.26
C LEU A 29 5.57 -1.68 4.85
N LEU A 30 5.51 -0.73 3.92
CA LEU A 30 6.67 0.07 3.54
C LEU A 30 7.21 0.89 4.73
N ARG A 31 6.33 1.47 5.55
CA ARG A 31 6.73 2.17 6.79
C ARG A 31 7.37 1.22 7.79
N ALA A 32 6.80 0.04 8.00
CA ALA A 32 7.35 -1.01 8.86
C ALA A 32 8.75 -1.45 8.37
N VAL A 33 8.94 -1.57 7.06
CA VAL A 33 10.26 -1.81 6.47
C VAL A 33 11.22 -0.65 6.76
N ASP A 34 10.82 0.60 6.58
CA ASP A 34 11.68 1.78 6.87
C ASP A 34 12.15 1.85 8.34
N MET A 35 11.32 1.36 9.27
CA MET A 35 11.70 1.27 10.69
C MET A 35 12.91 0.37 10.94
N ILE A 36 13.14 -0.66 10.13
CA ILE A 36 14.31 -1.55 10.23
C ILE A 36 15.59 -0.71 10.19
N ARG A 37 15.72 0.21 9.23
CA ARG A 37 16.88 1.10 9.11
C ARG A 37 17.06 1.95 10.36
N SER A 38 15.98 2.47 10.93
CA SER A 38 16.04 3.30 12.14
C SER A 38 16.53 2.51 13.36
N HIS A 39 15.99 1.30 13.55
CA HIS A 39 16.43 0.38 14.60
C HIS A 39 17.90 -0.03 14.42
N CYS A 40 18.29 -0.38 13.19
CA CYS A 40 19.66 -0.74 12.85
C CYS A 40 20.64 0.41 13.10
N ALA A 41 20.33 1.62 12.63
CA ALA A 41 21.17 2.80 12.83
C ALA A 41 21.37 3.11 14.32
N ARG A 42 20.31 3.02 15.13
CA ARG A 42 20.39 3.20 16.59
C ARG A 42 21.28 2.14 17.24
N ALA A 43 21.15 0.88 16.83
CA ALA A 43 21.96 -0.19 17.37
C ALA A 43 23.45 0.00 17.02
N THR A 44 23.77 0.38 15.77
CA THR A 44 25.15 0.74 15.38
C THR A 44 25.70 1.90 16.20
N LEU A 45 24.89 2.93 16.48
CA LEU A 45 25.31 4.06 17.32
C LEU A 45 25.64 3.63 18.74
N TYR A 46 24.81 2.78 19.37
CA TYR A 46 25.11 2.25 20.70
C TYR A 46 26.35 1.34 20.70
N CYS A 47 26.55 0.54 19.65
CA CYS A 47 27.79 -0.23 19.47
C CYS A 47 29.01 0.71 19.42
N ALA A 48 28.97 1.74 18.58
CA ALA A 48 30.07 2.70 18.45
C ALA A 48 30.33 3.48 19.74
N ALA A 49 29.27 3.89 20.45
CA ALA A 49 29.37 4.61 21.72
C ALA A 49 30.00 3.72 22.81
N GLY A 50 29.69 2.43 22.82
CA GLY A 50 30.30 1.45 23.72
C GLY A 50 31.82 1.30 23.54
N MET A 51 32.46 1.86 22.51
CA MET A 51 33.92 1.92 22.43
C MET A 51 34.54 3.18 23.01
N LEU A 52 33.75 4.23 23.18
CA LEU A 52 34.22 5.55 23.63
C LEU A 52 34.17 5.72 25.14
N PHE A 53 33.42 4.84 25.82
CA PHE A 53 33.24 4.90 27.26
C PHE A 53 34.13 3.89 27.96
N ASP A 54 34.94 4.35 28.91
CA ASP A 54 35.74 3.47 29.78
C ASP A 54 34.96 3.05 31.04
N ASP A 55 33.84 3.70 31.34
CA ASP A 55 33.02 3.44 32.53
C ASP A 55 32.09 2.23 32.34
N PRO A 56 32.15 1.20 33.21
CA PRO A 56 31.22 0.09 33.22
C PRO A 56 29.74 0.48 33.23
N GLU A 57 29.38 1.61 33.86
CA GLU A 57 27.99 2.07 33.91
C GLU A 57 27.49 2.56 32.53
N ASP A 58 28.35 3.21 31.75
CA ASP A 58 28.03 3.68 30.41
C ASP A 58 28.03 2.56 29.37
N HIS A 59 28.90 1.55 29.52
CA HIS A 59 28.80 0.30 28.76
C HIS A 59 27.46 -0.39 28.96
N LYS A 60 26.97 -0.46 30.21
CA LYS A 60 25.66 -1.04 30.52
C LYS A 60 24.53 -0.29 29.82
N LYS A 61 24.56 1.04 29.80
CA LYS A 61 23.57 1.87 29.07
C LYS A 61 23.60 1.60 27.56
N CYS A 62 24.78 1.38 26.98
CA CYS A 62 24.92 1.03 25.56
C CYS A 62 24.28 -0.33 25.26
N ILE A 63 24.56 -1.35 26.08
CA ILE A 63 23.94 -2.68 25.97
C ILE A 63 22.41 -2.58 26.06
N GLU A 64 21.89 -1.87 27.07
CA GLU A 64 20.45 -1.62 27.22
C GLU A 64 19.85 -0.86 26.03
N GLY A 65 20.64 0.01 25.39
CA GLY A 65 20.27 0.72 24.16
C GLY A 65 20.14 -0.20 22.96
N ILE A 66 21.10 -1.12 22.76
CA ILE A 66 21.07 -2.15 21.72
C ILE A 66 19.89 -3.09 21.95
N GLN A 67 19.73 -3.61 23.17
CA GLN A 67 18.65 -4.52 23.54
C GLN A 67 17.26 -3.91 23.35
N ARG A 68 17.12 -2.57 23.45
CA ARG A 68 15.89 -1.85 23.12
C ARG A 68 15.66 -1.64 21.62
N ALA A 69 16.73 -1.50 20.83
CA ALA A 69 16.62 -1.24 19.39
C ALA A 69 16.42 -2.54 18.59
N MET A 70 17.08 -3.62 18.97
CA MET A 70 17.17 -4.86 18.19
C MET A 70 15.86 -5.65 18.02
N PRO A 71 14.89 -5.65 18.95
CA PRO A 71 13.62 -6.35 18.75
C PRO A 71 12.86 -5.88 17.51
N GLY A 72 12.81 -4.56 17.26
CA GLY A 72 12.16 -4.00 16.07
C GLY A 72 12.88 -4.37 14.77
N ALA A 73 14.21 -4.32 14.76
CA ALA A 73 15.00 -4.78 13.61
C ALA A 73 14.79 -6.28 13.34
N HIS A 74 14.83 -7.12 14.37
CA HIS A 74 14.53 -8.55 14.26
C HIS A 74 13.13 -8.79 13.69
N SER A 75 12.12 -8.11 14.23
CA SER A 75 10.74 -8.23 13.79
C SER A 75 10.59 -7.88 12.29
N GLY A 76 11.10 -6.73 11.87
CA GLY A 76 11.03 -6.32 10.47
C GLY A 76 11.82 -7.23 9.52
N VAL A 77 13.00 -7.71 9.91
CA VAL A 77 13.78 -8.66 9.09
C VAL A 77 13.07 -10.02 8.97
N ARG A 78 12.36 -10.46 10.02
CA ARG A 78 11.54 -11.68 9.98
C ARG A 78 10.32 -11.54 9.09
N LEU A 79 9.72 -10.35 9.06
CA LEU A 79 8.65 -9.99 8.12
C LEU A 79 9.14 -10.11 6.67
N LEU A 80 10.28 -9.49 6.35
CA LEU A 80 10.90 -9.60 5.02
C LEU A 80 11.24 -11.05 4.64
N ALA A 81 11.76 -11.80 5.62
CA ALA A 81 12.16 -13.19 5.47
C ALA A 81 10.97 -14.17 5.41
N GLY A 82 9.78 -13.75 5.84
CA GLY A 82 8.61 -14.61 5.94
C GLY A 82 8.75 -15.78 6.91
N THR A 83 9.53 -15.62 7.99
CA THR A 83 9.87 -16.69 8.93
C THR A 83 8.90 -16.82 10.11
N GLN A 84 7.90 -15.95 10.21
CA GLN A 84 6.80 -16.08 11.17
C GLN A 84 5.44 -15.76 10.53
N PRO A 85 4.35 -16.37 11.04
CA PRO A 85 3.01 -15.99 10.64
C PRO A 85 2.71 -14.58 11.17
N GLU A 86 2.56 -13.59 10.27
CA GLU A 86 2.05 -12.29 10.67
C GLU A 86 0.52 -12.33 10.75
N ARG A 87 -0.02 -12.14 11.95
CA ARG A 87 -1.47 -12.04 12.18
C ARG A 87 -1.88 -10.57 12.14
N GLY A 88 -3.01 -10.29 11.49
CA GLY A 88 -3.56 -8.93 11.42
C GLY A 88 -3.04 -8.08 10.27
N ILE A 89 -2.18 -8.63 9.41
CA ILE A 89 -1.76 -8.00 8.14
C ILE A 89 -2.67 -8.49 7.02
N ASP A 90 -3.05 -7.58 6.13
CA ASP A 90 -3.79 -7.89 4.90
C ASP A 90 -3.05 -8.95 4.05
N PRO A 91 -3.71 -10.07 3.68
CA PRO A 91 -3.08 -11.15 2.93
C PRO A 91 -2.53 -10.72 1.56
N GLU A 92 -3.21 -9.81 0.86
CA GLU A 92 -2.75 -9.32 -0.44
C GLU A 92 -1.51 -8.44 -0.30
N ALA A 93 -1.47 -7.57 0.71
CA ALA A 93 -0.31 -6.75 1.00
C ALA A 93 0.90 -7.60 1.40
N LEU A 94 0.69 -8.65 2.20
CA LEU A 94 1.76 -9.57 2.57
C LEU A 94 2.28 -10.36 1.36
N SER A 95 1.38 -10.85 0.49
CA SER A 95 1.76 -11.52 -0.76
C SER A 95 2.55 -10.58 -1.68
N TRP A 96 2.14 -9.32 -1.78
CA TRP A 96 2.86 -8.29 -2.53
C TRP A 96 4.29 -8.12 -1.99
N LEU A 97 4.44 -7.91 -0.68
CA LEU A 97 5.75 -7.77 -0.04
C LEU A 97 6.64 -9.00 -0.31
N ARG A 98 6.09 -10.20 -0.12
CA ARG A 98 6.80 -11.46 -0.35
C ARG A 98 7.27 -11.61 -1.79
N HIS A 99 6.42 -11.27 -2.75
CA HIS A 99 6.77 -11.32 -4.17
C HIS A 99 7.88 -10.32 -4.50
N THR A 100 7.73 -9.06 -4.09
CA THR A 100 8.72 -8.02 -4.38
C THR A 100 10.08 -8.29 -3.72
N VAL A 101 10.07 -8.82 -2.49
CA VAL A 101 11.29 -9.18 -1.75
C VAL A 101 11.97 -10.41 -2.34
N SER A 102 11.22 -11.32 -2.99
CA SER A 102 11.80 -12.52 -3.59
C SER A 102 12.78 -12.23 -4.75
N ASP A 103 12.67 -11.05 -5.37
CA ASP A 103 13.61 -10.54 -6.37
C ASP A 103 14.92 -9.99 -5.77
N LEU A 104 15.01 -9.85 -4.44
CA LEU A 104 16.12 -9.19 -3.73
C LEU A 104 16.70 -10.05 -2.58
N PRO A 105 17.08 -11.32 -2.82
CA PRO A 105 17.56 -12.21 -1.76
C PRO A 105 18.80 -11.67 -1.05
N GLU A 106 19.75 -11.08 -1.79
CA GLU A 106 20.98 -10.53 -1.22
C GLU A 106 20.70 -9.37 -0.27
N SER A 107 19.60 -8.63 -0.50
CA SER A 107 19.20 -7.56 0.41
C SER A 107 18.69 -8.14 1.71
N VAL A 108 17.77 -9.12 1.66
CA VAL A 108 17.29 -9.81 2.88
C VAL A 108 18.43 -10.41 3.68
N ASP A 109 19.40 -11.01 2.99
CA ASP A 109 20.56 -11.61 3.64
C ASP A 109 21.50 -10.56 4.26
N ALA A 110 21.69 -9.40 3.61
CA ALA A 110 22.42 -8.28 4.20
C ALA A 110 21.75 -7.77 5.49
N MET A 111 20.42 -7.64 5.51
CA MET A 111 19.68 -7.27 6.72
C MET A 111 19.77 -8.33 7.82
N ARG A 112 19.68 -9.61 7.48
CA ARG A 112 19.86 -10.72 8.44
C ARG A 112 21.27 -10.72 9.04
N ARG A 113 22.28 -10.56 8.18
CA ARG A 113 23.68 -10.47 8.59
C ARG A 113 23.88 -9.31 9.55
N PHE A 114 23.36 -8.12 9.22
CA PHE A 114 23.41 -6.96 10.11
C PHE A 114 22.89 -7.29 11.52
N VAL A 115 21.70 -7.89 11.59
CA VAL A 115 21.05 -8.23 12.85
C VAL A 115 21.88 -9.23 13.66
N ALA A 116 22.48 -10.22 13.00
CA ALA A 116 23.36 -11.19 13.65
C ALA A 116 24.64 -10.54 14.20
N GLU A 117 25.31 -9.71 13.40
CA GLU A 117 26.56 -9.02 13.77
C GLU A 117 26.35 -8.08 14.98
N VAL A 118 25.26 -7.30 14.99
CA VAL A 118 24.95 -6.44 16.14
C VAL A 118 24.68 -7.27 17.40
N THR A 119 24.00 -8.40 17.26
CA THR A 119 23.71 -9.29 18.39
C THR A 119 24.99 -9.90 18.95
N ASP A 120 25.93 -10.29 18.09
CA ASP A 120 27.23 -10.79 18.54
C ASP A 120 28.06 -9.69 19.21
N VAL A 121 28.09 -8.48 18.66
CA VAL A 121 28.74 -7.32 19.30
C VAL A 121 28.15 -7.04 20.69
N ALA A 122 26.81 -7.05 20.83
CA ALA A 122 26.17 -6.87 22.14
C ALA A 122 26.61 -7.94 23.15
N ARG A 123 26.67 -9.21 22.71
CA ARG A 123 27.14 -10.32 23.53
C ARG A 123 28.61 -10.17 23.93
N GLN A 124 29.47 -9.69 23.02
CA GLN A 124 30.89 -9.44 23.31
C GLN A 124 31.07 -8.29 24.31
N PHE A 125 30.24 -7.23 24.24
CA PHE A 125 30.23 -6.17 25.25
C PHE A 125 29.87 -6.70 26.64
N GLU A 126 28.85 -7.55 26.75
CA GLU A 126 28.46 -8.18 28.02
C GLU A 126 29.56 -9.06 28.61
N GLN A 127 30.34 -9.72 27.76
CA GLN A 127 31.45 -10.60 28.15
C GLN A 127 32.77 -9.86 28.38
N GLY A 128 32.82 -8.55 28.10
CA GLY A 128 34.05 -7.75 28.16
C GLY A 128 35.12 -8.16 27.14
N THR A 129 34.72 -8.85 26.06
CA THR A 129 35.62 -9.39 25.02
C THR A 129 35.56 -8.63 23.71
N CYS A 130 34.84 -7.50 23.67
CA CYS A 130 34.64 -6.73 22.45
C CYS A 130 35.96 -6.22 21.87
N ASP A 131 36.22 -6.56 20.61
CA ASP A 131 37.36 -6.06 19.86
C ASP A 131 37.00 -4.87 18.97
N ALA A 132 37.89 -3.88 18.93
CA ALA A 132 37.80 -2.71 18.08
C ALA A 132 37.75 -3.07 16.58
N GLY A 133 38.39 -4.17 16.18
CA GLY A 133 38.37 -4.67 14.80
C GLY A 133 36.97 -5.05 14.35
N HIS A 134 36.30 -5.89 15.14
CA HIS A 134 34.95 -6.38 14.85
C HIS A 134 33.92 -5.25 14.77
N LEU A 135 34.01 -4.27 15.68
CA LEU A 135 33.09 -3.12 15.67
C LEU A 135 33.30 -2.18 14.47
N ARG A 136 34.55 -2.02 14.03
CA ARG A 136 34.87 -1.26 12.80
C ARG A 136 34.33 -1.97 11.57
N GLU A 137 34.37 -3.30 11.54
CA GLU A 137 33.77 -4.10 10.48
C GLU A 137 32.25 -3.92 10.45
N LEU A 138 31.56 -4.07 11.60
CA LEU A 138 30.13 -3.81 11.72
C LEU A 138 29.77 -2.40 11.25
N THR A 139 30.49 -1.37 11.71
CA THR A 139 30.20 0.02 11.35
C THR A 139 30.43 0.28 9.86
N ARG A 140 31.47 -0.33 9.27
CA ARG A 140 31.72 -0.27 7.82
C ARG A 140 30.60 -0.95 7.04
N PHE A 141 30.26 -2.19 7.41
CA PHE A 141 29.19 -2.95 6.78
C PHE A 141 27.84 -2.21 6.85
N ALA A 142 27.52 -1.63 8.02
CA ALA A 142 26.36 -0.78 8.23
C ALA A 142 26.35 0.42 7.27
N ALA A 143 27.48 1.13 7.17
CA ALA A 143 27.60 2.35 6.39
C ALA A 143 27.53 2.11 4.87
N THR A 144 28.07 0.99 4.39
CA THR A 144 28.20 0.69 2.96
C THR A 144 27.16 -0.33 2.49
N GLU A 145 27.35 -1.60 2.84
CA GLU A 145 26.60 -2.73 2.28
C GLU A 145 25.14 -2.72 2.76
N PHE A 146 24.91 -2.63 4.07
CA PHE A 146 23.58 -2.60 4.63
C PHE A 146 22.75 -1.43 4.07
N ASN A 147 23.29 -0.21 4.08
CA ASN A 147 22.58 0.96 3.55
C ASN A 147 22.29 0.84 2.04
N ALA A 148 23.23 0.30 1.26
CA ALA A 148 23.04 0.10 -0.18
C ALA A 148 21.94 -0.94 -0.46
N HIS A 149 21.95 -2.07 0.24
CA HIS A 149 20.91 -3.10 0.10
C HIS A 149 19.55 -2.63 0.61
N PHE A 150 19.53 -1.90 1.72
CA PHE A 150 18.30 -1.33 2.26
C PHE A 150 17.67 -0.31 1.30
N ALA A 151 18.49 0.57 0.70
CA ALA A 151 18.03 1.52 -0.30
C ALA A 151 17.47 0.81 -1.55
N LYS A 152 18.12 -0.26 -2.03
CA LYS A 152 17.60 -1.09 -3.12
C LYS A 152 16.23 -1.68 -2.79
N LEU A 153 16.08 -2.24 -1.58
CA LEU A 153 14.81 -2.81 -1.12
C LEU A 153 13.68 -1.77 -1.10
N VAL A 154 13.89 -0.64 -0.43
CA VAL A 154 12.88 0.42 -0.32
C VAL A 154 12.52 1.00 -1.69
N ASN A 155 13.52 1.20 -2.57
CA ASN A 155 13.27 1.68 -3.93
C ASN A 155 12.46 0.68 -4.76
N ARG A 156 12.74 -0.62 -4.64
CA ARG A 156 11.99 -1.67 -5.35
C ARG A 156 10.54 -1.74 -4.85
N LEU A 157 10.33 -1.75 -3.53
CA LEU A 157 8.99 -1.73 -2.94
C LEU A 157 8.20 -0.47 -3.35
N SER A 158 8.87 0.69 -3.32
CA SER A 158 8.25 1.94 -3.76
C SER A 158 7.89 1.88 -5.25
N ALA A 159 8.77 1.36 -6.11
CA ALA A 159 8.52 1.25 -7.54
C ALA A 159 7.33 0.34 -7.85
N GLU A 160 7.22 -0.81 -7.20
CA GLU A 160 6.06 -1.71 -7.35
C GLU A 160 4.76 -1.07 -6.87
N LEU A 161 4.78 -0.34 -5.76
CA LEU A 161 3.61 0.43 -5.29
C LEU A 161 3.16 1.48 -6.29
N HIS A 162 4.10 2.21 -6.88
CA HIS A 162 3.78 3.22 -7.91
C HIS A 162 3.29 2.56 -9.20
N GLY A 163 3.91 1.44 -9.61
CA GLY A 163 3.50 0.67 -10.79
C GLY A 163 2.06 0.19 -10.68
N ASP A 164 1.69 -0.37 -9.54
CA ASP A 164 0.32 -0.83 -9.28
C ASP A 164 -0.70 0.32 -9.26
N ARG A 165 -0.34 1.50 -8.73
CA ARG A 165 -1.21 2.70 -8.78
C ARG A 165 -1.42 3.18 -10.21
N VAL A 166 -0.36 3.23 -11.01
CA VAL A 166 -0.44 3.62 -12.42
C VAL A 166 -1.29 2.63 -13.22
N ALA A 167 -1.08 1.32 -13.03
CA ALA A 167 -1.85 0.28 -13.70
C ALA A 167 -3.34 0.34 -13.34
N ARG A 168 -3.67 0.48 -12.04
CA ARG A 168 -5.07 0.63 -11.58
C ARG A 168 -5.73 1.87 -12.15
N ARG A 169 -5.03 3.00 -12.17
CA ARG A 169 -5.54 4.24 -12.75
C ARG A 169 -5.78 4.09 -14.25
N ALA A 170 -4.86 3.47 -14.99
CA ALA A 170 -5.03 3.21 -16.41
C ALA A 170 -6.26 2.33 -16.69
N THR A 171 -6.41 1.22 -15.97
CA THR A 171 -7.59 0.35 -16.11
C THR A 171 -8.88 1.09 -15.77
N ALA A 172 -8.93 1.84 -14.65
CA ALA A 172 -10.11 2.60 -14.28
C ALA A 172 -10.48 3.68 -15.32
N THR A 173 -9.49 4.36 -15.89
CA THR A 173 -9.74 5.33 -16.97
C THR A 173 -10.27 4.68 -18.24
N GLN A 174 -9.77 3.49 -18.60
CA GLN A 174 -10.25 2.74 -19.76
C GLN A 174 -11.68 2.23 -19.54
N THR A 175 -11.95 1.53 -18.43
CA THR A 175 -13.29 1.05 -18.09
C THR A 175 -14.30 2.20 -17.99
N GLY A 176 -13.86 3.35 -17.47
CA GLY A 176 -14.66 4.57 -17.43
C GLY A 176 -14.97 5.16 -18.81
N ALA A 177 -14.03 5.07 -19.76
CA ALA A 177 -14.28 5.45 -21.14
C ALA A 177 -15.28 4.50 -21.81
N ASP A 178 -15.11 3.19 -21.65
CA ASP A 178 -16.01 2.18 -22.22
C ASP A 178 -17.43 2.32 -21.67
N ALA A 179 -17.57 2.55 -20.36
CA ALA A 179 -18.87 2.81 -19.73
C ALA A 179 -19.53 4.07 -20.30
N ARG A 180 -18.79 5.17 -20.50
CA ARG A 180 -19.34 6.38 -21.11
C ARG A 180 -19.82 6.17 -22.54
N THR A 181 -19.09 5.38 -23.34
CA THR A 181 -19.53 5.00 -24.69
C THR A 181 -20.86 4.23 -24.63
N ALA A 182 -20.97 3.22 -23.78
CA ALA A 182 -22.20 2.45 -23.63
C ALA A 182 -23.38 3.31 -23.14
N LEU A 183 -23.16 4.21 -22.18
CA LEU A 183 -24.19 5.14 -21.71
C LEU A 183 -24.62 6.10 -22.84
N HIS A 184 -23.70 6.56 -23.69
CA HIS A 184 -24.04 7.37 -24.85
C HIS A 184 -24.95 6.62 -25.83
N GLU A 185 -24.60 5.37 -26.16
CA GLU A 185 -25.44 4.50 -27.01
C GLU A 185 -26.84 4.29 -26.42
N ILE A 186 -26.95 4.06 -25.10
CA ILE A 186 -28.25 3.94 -24.42
C ILE A 186 -29.06 5.23 -24.52
N SER A 187 -28.42 6.39 -24.42
CA SER A 187 -29.09 7.68 -24.59
C SER A 187 -29.63 7.85 -26.01
N GLU A 188 -28.82 7.55 -27.03
CA GLU A 188 -29.27 7.59 -28.42
C GLU A 188 -30.47 6.64 -28.67
N ILE A 189 -30.42 5.43 -28.12
CA ILE A 189 -31.52 4.47 -28.19
C ILE A 189 -32.77 5.03 -27.51
N SER A 190 -32.63 5.59 -26.32
CA SER A 190 -33.76 6.12 -25.56
C SER A 190 -34.42 7.31 -26.26
N GLN A 191 -33.61 8.21 -26.83
CA GLN A 191 -34.09 9.32 -27.65
C GLN A 191 -34.84 8.82 -28.90
N ASN A 192 -34.30 7.82 -29.59
CA ASN A 192 -34.95 7.22 -30.75
C ASN A 192 -36.29 6.55 -30.38
N VAL A 193 -36.33 5.81 -29.27
CA VAL A 193 -37.57 5.21 -28.75
C VAL A 193 -38.59 6.29 -28.39
N GLY A 194 -38.15 7.39 -27.77
CA GLY A 194 -38.99 8.54 -27.47
C GLY A 194 -39.57 9.19 -28.73
N LEU A 195 -38.77 9.36 -29.79
CA LEU A 195 -39.23 9.88 -31.07
C LEU A 195 -40.24 8.94 -31.75
N ILE A 196 -40.00 7.63 -31.72
CA ILE A 196 -40.94 6.62 -32.24
C ILE A 196 -42.27 6.71 -31.49
N ALA A 197 -42.24 6.85 -30.16
CA ALA A 197 -43.42 6.99 -29.33
C ALA A 197 -44.21 8.28 -29.64
N ILE A 198 -43.54 9.40 -29.92
CA ILE A 198 -44.18 10.64 -30.34
C ILE A 198 -44.87 10.45 -31.70
N ASN A 199 -44.18 9.85 -32.67
CA ASN A 199 -44.75 9.57 -33.99
C ASN A 199 -45.98 8.65 -33.90
N ALA A 200 -45.91 7.61 -33.06
CA ALA A 200 -47.03 6.71 -32.81
C ALA A 200 -48.21 7.41 -32.13
N SER A 201 -47.96 8.33 -31.20
CA SER A 201 -49.00 9.13 -30.54
C SER A 201 -49.72 10.05 -31.54
N ILE A 202 -48.99 10.66 -32.47
CA ILE A 202 -49.55 11.50 -33.54
C ILE A 202 -50.43 10.66 -34.47
N GLU A 203 -49.94 9.50 -34.91
CA GLU A 203 -50.70 8.61 -35.79
C GLU A 203 -51.96 8.11 -35.10
N ALA A 204 -51.87 7.73 -33.81
CA ALA A 204 -53.01 7.33 -33.01
C ALA A 204 -54.09 8.43 -32.90
N ALA A 205 -53.68 9.69 -32.81
CA ALA A 205 -54.61 10.82 -32.84
C ALA A 205 -55.25 11.03 -34.23
N HIS A 206 -54.53 10.72 -35.31
CA HIS A 206 -55.00 10.83 -36.69
C HIS A 206 -56.16 9.85 -36.98
N VAL A 207 -56.09 8.62 -36.46
CA VAL A 207 -57.14 7.59 -36.65
C VAL A 207 -58.37 7.79 -35.73
N GLY A 208 -58.37 8.82 -34.88
CA GLY A 208 -59.48 9.18 -34.00
C GLY A 208 -59.81 8.12 -32.95
N GLU A 209 -61.08 7.77 -32.79
CA GLU A 209 -61.55 6.82 -31.75
C GLU A 209 -60.89 5.43 -31.85
N GLN A 210 -60.54 4.96 -33.06
CA GLN A 210 -59.88 3.66 -33.24
C GLN A 210 -58.42 3.64 -32.74
N GLY A 211 -57.78 4.80 -32.64
CA GLY A 211 -56.39 4.93 -32.20
C GLY A 211 -56.22 5.06 -30.68
N ARG A 212 -57.30 5.15 -29.89
CA ARG A 212 -57.24 5.40 -28.44
C ARG A 212 -56.33 4.43 -27.67
N GLY A 213 -56.39 3.13 -27.99
CA GLY A 213 -55.53 2.12 -27.36
C GLY A 213 -54.05 2.32 -27.71
N PHE A 214 -53.74 2.66 -28.96
CA PHE A 214 -52.38 2.95 -29.40
C PHE A 214 -51.81 4.23 -28.78
N ALA A 215 -52.65 5.25 -28.55
CA ALA A 215 -52.24 6.49 -27.89
C ALA A 215 -51.76 6.26 -26.44
N ILE A 216 -52.42 5.35 -25.71
CA ILE A 216 -52.03 4.98 -24.33
C ILE A 216 -50.66 4.29 -24.34
N ILE A 217 -50.48 3.28 -25.21
CA ILE A 217 -49.22 2.55 -25.34
C ILE A 217 -48.07 3.50 -25.73
N ALA A 218 -48.31 4.39 -26.69
CA ALA A 218 -47.32 5.36 -27.13
C ALA A 218 -46.92 6.33 -25.99
N THR A 219 -47.86 6.72 -25.14
CA THR A 219 -47.58 7.53 -23.95
C THR A 219 -46.70 6.77 -22.94
N GLU A 220 -47.03 5.50 -22.65
CA GLU A 220 -46.22 4.67 -21.74
C GLU A 220 -44.80 4.42 -22.25
N ILE A 221 -44.62 4.20 -23.56
CA ILE A 221 -43.29 4.04 -24.18
C ILE A 221 -42.47 5.33 -24.04
N ARG A 222 -43.10 6.50 -24.23
CA ARG A 222 -42.45 7.80 -24.06
C ARG A 222 -42.01 8.00 -22.61
N GLU A 223 -42.89 7.74 -21.64
CA GLU A 223 -42.53 7.86 -20.22
C GLU A 223 -41.40 6.90 -19.84
N LEU A 224 -41.38 5.69 -20.42
CA LEU A 224 -40.32 4.72 -20.18
C LEU A 224 -38.98 5.20 -20.73
N SER A 225 -38.95 5.77 -21.93
CA SER A 225 -37.73 6.34 -22.53
C SER A 225 -37.23 7.55 -21.73
N GLU A 226 -38.11 8.42 -21.26
CA GLU A 226 -37.73 9.52 -20.35
C GLU A 226 -37.14 9.00 -19.03
N LYS A 227 -37.68 7.91 -18.46
CA LYS A 227 -37.11 7.27 -17.26
C LYS A 227 -35.75 6.62 -17.51
N ILE A 228 -35.54 6.01 -18.68
CA ILE A 228 -34.25 5.44 -19.08
C ILE A 228 -33.20 6.54 -19.16
N GLU A 229 -33.50 7.68 -19.79
CA GLU A 229 -32.60 8.84 -19.86
C GLU A 229 -32.18 9.33 -18.47
N GLN A 230 -33.14 9.49 -17.55
CA GLN A 230 -32.85 9.92 -16.19
C GLN A 230 -32.00 8.91 -15.41
N ALA A 231 -32.23 7.61 -15.60
CA ALA A 231 -31.39 6.56 -15.02
C ALA A 231 -29.96 6.61 -15.58
N ASN A 232 -29.86 6.74 -16.90
CA ASN A 232 -28.60 6.80 -17.63
C ASN A 232 -27.71 7.97 -17.16
N ALA A 233 -28.29 9.17 -17.02
CA ALA A 233 -27.60 10.35 -16.50
C ALA A 233 -27.09 10.18 -15.05
N ARG A 234 -27.86 9.48 -14.21
CA ARG A 234 -27.43 9.16 -12.83
C ARG A 234 -26.25 8.20 -12.81
N VAL A 235 -26.28 7.15 -13.65
CA VAL A 235 -25.16 6.21 -13.78
C VAL A 235 -23.92 6.92 -14.30
N GLN A 236 -24.05 7.79 -15.30
CA GLN A 236 -22.94 8.59 -15.81
C GLN A 236 -22.27 9.43 -14.71
N THR A 237 -23.07 10.08 -13.88
CA THR A 237 -22.57 10.86 -12.73
C THR A 237 -21.81 9.98 -11.73
N GLN A 238 -22.31 8.78 -11.46
CA GLN A 238 -21.65 7.82 -10.56
C GLN A 238 -20.33 7.30 -11.14
N VAL A 239 -20.29 7.01 -12.45
CA VAL A 239 -19.07 6.60 -13.16
C VAL A 239 -18.02 7.71 -13.10
N ASP A 240 -18.39 8.96 -13.39
CA ASP A 240 -17.46 10.09 -13.33
C ASP A 240 -16.93 10.34 -11.91
N ALA A 241 -17.77 10.15 -10.89
CA ALA A 241 -17.33 10.25 -9.49
C ALA A 241 -16.33 9.15 -9.11
N LEU A 242 -16.59 7.91 -9.54
CA LEU A 242 -15.70 6.77 -9.27
C LEU A 242 -14.34 6.94 -9.96
N ILE A 243 -14.31 7.41 -11.21
CA ILE A 243 -13.06 7.68 -11.94
C ILE A 243 -12.24 8.77 -11.23
N ARG A 244 -12.89 9.84 -10.74
CA ARG A 244 -12.20 10.89 -9.99
C ARG A 244 -11.56 10.37 -8.71
N GLN A 245 -12.28 9.56 -7.93
CA GLN A 245 -11.73 8.96 -6.72
C GLN A 245 -10.46 8.15 -7.00
N VAL A 246 -10.45 7.30 -8.04
CA VAL A 246 -9.27 6.50 -8.38
C VAL A 246 -8.09 7.34 -8.92
N ILE A 247 -8.38 8.51 -9.50
CA ILE A 247 -7.36 9.43 -10.01
C ILE A 247 -6.70 10.22 -8.87
N ASP A 248 -7.49 10.59 -7.86
CA ASP A 248 -7.05 11.40 -6.72
C ASP A 248 -6.40 10.55 -5.61
N ASP A 249 -6.71 9.26 -5.52
CA ASP A 249 -6.15 8.28 -4.56
C ASP A 249 -4.70 7.88 -4.83
#